data_AF-A0AAU7A0C3-F1
#
_entry.id   AF-A0AAU7A0C3-F1
#
_cell.length_a   1.000
_cell.length_b   1.000
_cell.length_c   1.000
_cell.angle_alpha   90.00
_cell.angle_beta   90.00
_cell.angle_gamma   90.00
#
_symmetry.space_group_name_H-M   'P 1'
#
loop_
_entity.id
_entity.type
_entity.pdbx_description
1 polymer ?
#
loop_
_entity_poly.entity_id
_entity_poly.type
_entity_poly.pdbx_seq_one_letter_code
_entity_poly.pdbx_strand_id
1 'polypeptide(L)'
;MGYVVVDVMLKSEILDPQGQAVAGALPRLGFDGFTDVRQGKRFVLAVDGPVTETVLAQAREAADKLLSNPVIEDVVSVHALAANESETDA
;
A
#
# COMPACT_ATOMS: atom_id res chain seq x y z
N MET A 1 -20.07 7.11 3.17
CA MET A 1 -18.61 7.22 3.35
C MET A 1 -18.00 6.09 2.55
N GLY A 2 -17.08 6.42 1.67
CA GLY A 2 -16.33 5.47 0.85
C GLY A 2 -14.85 5.58 1.19
N TYR A 3 -14.09 4.54 0.86
CA TYR A 3 -12.65 4.52 1.10
C TYR A 3 -11.92 4.11 -0.17
N VAL A 4 -10.86 4.83 -0.50
CA VAL A 4 -9.92 4.47 -1.57
C VAL A 4 -8.61 4.03 -0.94
N VAL A 5 -8.09 2.90 -1.40
CA VAL A 5 -6.78 2.39 -1.04
C VAL A 5 -5.80 2.74 -2.15
N VAL A 6 -4.66 3.30 -1.76
CA VAL A 6 -3.50 3.52 -2.62
C VAL A 6 -2.33 2.76 -2.02
N ASP A 7 -1.82 1.77 -2.75
CA ASP A 7 -0.62 1.03 -2.35
C ASP A 7 0.59 1.56 -3.12
N VAL A 8 1.65 1.92 -2.37
CA VAL A 8 2.92 2.44 -2.89
C VAL A 8 4.05 1.54 -2.42
N MET A 9 4.92 1.14 -3.34
CA MET A 9 6.09 0.30 -3.04
C MET A 9 7.36 1.01 -3.50
N LEU A 10 8.49 0.72 -2.86
CA LEU A 10 9.78 1.08 -3.45
C LEU A 10 9.90 0.43 -4.85
N LYS A 11 10.58 1.11 -5.77
CA LYS A 11 10.96 0.55 -7.07
C LYS A 11 11.86 -0.67 -6.88
N SER A 12 11.80 -1.63 -7.79
CA SER A 12 12.47 -2.94 -7.65
C SER A 12 13.99 -2.83 -7.45
N GLU A 13 14.61 -1.82 -8.06
CA GLU A 13 16.03 -1.51 -8.03
C GLU A 13 16.47 -0.79 -6.75
N ILE A 14 15.53 -0.29 -5.96
CA ILE A 14 15.81 0.40 -4.70
C ILE A 14 15.87 -0.63 -3.57
N LEU A 15 16.96 -0.56 -2.81
CA LEU A 15 17.16 -1.36 -1.61
C LEU A 15 16.10 -1.00 -0.56
N ASP A 16 15.51 -2.03 0.05
CA ASP A 16 14.58 -1.92 1.17
C ASP A 16 15.20 -2.51 2.45
N PRO A 17 15.89 -1.68 3.27
CA PRO A 17 16.48 -2.16 4.52
C PRO A 17 15.45 -2.68 5.53
N GLN A 18 14.21 -2.18 5.50
CA GLN A 18 13.18 -2.58 6.45
C GLN A 18 12.63 -3.96 6.07
N GLY A 19 12.33 -4.17 4.80
CA GLY A 19 11.97 -5.49 4.26
C GLY A 19 13.05 -6.54 4.55
N GLN A 20 14.33 -6.22 4.32
CA GLN A 20 15.44 -7.13 4.64
C GLN A 20 15.53 -7.47 6.14
N ALA A 21 15.30 -6.51 7.03
CA ALA A 21 15.28 -6.75 8.46
C ALA A 21 14.16 -7.73 8.86
N VAL A 22 12.96 -7.57 8.26
CA VAL A 22 11.84 -8.49 8.48
C VAL A 22 12.16 -9.88 7.93
N ALA A 23 12.66 -9.99 6.70
CA ALA A 23 13.06 -11.25 6.08
C ALA A 23 14.08 -12.01 6.95
N GLY A 24 15.06 -11.31 7.53
CA GLY A 24 16.05 -11.90 8.44
C GLY A 24 15.49 -12.33 9.81
N ALA A 25 14.33 -11.80 10.22
CA ALA A 25 13.67 -12.15 11.48
C ALA A 25 12.74 -13.36 11.33
N LEU A 26 12.09 -13.53 10.18
CA LEU A 26 11.08 -14.57 9.93
C LEU A 26 11.53 -16.01 10.29
N PRO A 27 12.74 -16.49 9.91
CA PRO A 27 13.17 -17.84 10.25
C PRO A 27 13.29 -18.08 11.76
N ARG A 28 13.68 -17.05 12.53
CA ARG A 28 13.79 -17.14 14.00
C ARG A 28 12.44 -17.34 14.68
N LEU A 29 11.36 -17.00 13.98
CA LEU A 29 9.97 -17.17 14.41
C LEU A 29 9.35 -18.45 13.84
N GLY A 30 10.11 -19.27 13.10
CA GLY A 30 9.65 -20.53 12.51
C GLY A 30 9.02 -20.40 11.12
N PHE A 31 9.19 -19.26 10.44
CA PHE A 31 8.68 -19.05 9.08
C PHE A 31 9.81 -19.23 8.04
N ASP A 32 9.99 -20.45 7.53
CA ASP A 32 11.09 -20.78 6.61
C ASP A 32 10.72 -20.71 5.13
N GLY A 33 9.43 -20.52 4.81
CA GLY A 33 8.93 -20.52 3.43
C GLY A 33 9.09 -19.20 2.65
N PHE A 34 9.47 -18.12 3.33
CA PHE A 34 9.56 -16.79 2.72
C PHE A 34 11.02 -16.45 2.40
N THR A 35 11.30 -16.16 1.14
CA THR A 35 12.67 -15.92 0.65
C THR A 35 13.04 -14.45 0.55
N ASP A 36 12.06 -13.56 0.54
CA ASP A 36 12.25 -12.10 0.46
C ASP A 36 11.03 -11.38 1.05
N VAL A 37 11.24 -10.16 1.52
CA VAL A 37 10.18 -9.28 2.02
C VAL A 37 10.41 -7.88 1.48
N ARG A 38 9.36 -7.30 0.91
CA ARG A 38 9.30 -5.90 0.47
C ARG A 38 8.25 -5.18 1.29
N GLN A 39 8.61 -4.04 1.84
CA GLN A 39 7.72 -3.17 2.58
C GLN A 39 7.36 -1.95 1.73
N GLY A 40 6.12 -1.51 1.88
CA GLY A 40 5.61 -0.30 1.24
C GLY A 40 4.65 0.45 2.16
N LYS A 41 3.91 1.38 1.57
CA LYS A 41 2.93 2.23 2.24
C LYS A 41 1.55 1.95 1.67
N ARG A 42 0.57 1.88 2.57
CA ARG A 42 -0.85 1.90 2.22
C ARG A 42 -1.45 3.21 2.70
N PHE A 43 -2.04 3.97 1.80
CA PHE A 43 -2.86 5.13 2.13
C PHE A 43 -4.33 4.75 2.02
N VAL A 44 -5.12 5.06 3.04
CA VAL A 44 -6.57 4.88 3.04
C VAL A 44 -7.21 6.27 3.05
N LEU A 45 -7.83 6.64 1.93
CA LEU A 45 -8.43 7.96 1.72
C LEU A 45 -9.94 7.85 1.92
N ALA A 46 -10.48 8.58 2.90
CA ALA A 46 -11.91 8.65 3.14
C ALA A 46 -12.56 9.69 2.21
N VAL A 47 -13.73 9.36 1.64
CA VAL A 47 -14.53 10.25 0.78
C VAL A 47 -16.00 10.29 1.22
N ASP A 48 -16.60 11.45 1.12
CA ASP A 48 -18.04 11.60 1.34
C ASP A 48 -18.83 10.94 0.20
N GLY A 49 -19.74 10.03 0.54
CA GLY A 49 -20.52 9.27 -0.45
C GLY A 49 -19.83 8.00 -0.98
N PRO A 50 -20.26 7.46 -2.13
CA PRO A 50 -19.68 6.26 -2.74
C PRO A 50 -18.37 6.57 -3.48
N VAL A 51 -17.50 5.56 -3.61
CA VAL A 51 -16.32 5.66 -4.48
C VAL A 51 -16.76 5.54 -5.93
N THR A 52 -16.55 6.59 -6.71
CA THR A 52 -16.83 6.63 -8.14
C THR A 52 -15.54 6.59 -8.95
N GLU A 53 -15.62 6.34 -10.25
CA GLU A 53 -14.46 6.41 -11.15
C GLU A 53 -13.78 7.79 -11.11
N THR A 54 -14.55 8.87 -10.93
CA THR A 54 -13.99 10.22 -10.76
C THR A 54 -13.14 10.32 -9.50
N VAL A 55 -13.61 9.76 -8.37
CA VAL A 55 -12.85 9.73 -7.11
C VAL A 55 -11.59 8.89 -7.27
N LEU A 56 -11.66 7.75 -7.95
CA LEU A 56 -10.48 6.92 -8.23
C LEU A 56 -9.47 7.65 -9.12
N ALA A 57 -9.92 8.39 -10.13
CA ALA A 57 -9.04 9.19 -10.97
C ALA A 57 -8.33 10.29 -10.17
N GLN A 58 -9.04 10.98 -9.26
CA GLN A 58 -8.45 11.97 -8.36
C GLN A 58 -7.44 11.34 -7.39
N ALA A 59 -7.74 10.14 -6.88
CA ALA A 59 -6.80 9.41 -6.01
C ALA A 59 -5.52 9.01 -6.75
N ARG A 60 -5.60 8.60 -8.03
CA ARG A 60 -4.41 8.36 -8.87
C ARG A 60 -3.58 9.62 -9.05
N GLU A 61 -4.22 10.75 -9.35
CA GLU A 61 -3.52 12.03 -9.48
C GLU A 61 -2.85 12.46 -8.16
N ALA A 62 -3.52 12.28 -7.03
CA ALA A 62 -2.94 12.54 -5.71
C ALA A 62 -1.76 11.60 -5.42
N ALA A 63 -1.85 10.34 -5.83
CA ALA A 63 -0.79 9.36 -5.66
C ALA A 63 0.49 9.77 -6.40
N ASP A 64 0.36 10.23 -7.63
CA ASP A 64 1.48 10.68 -8.46
C ASP A 64 2.09 11.99 -7.97
N LYS A 65 1.27 12.90 -7.43
CA LYS A 65 1.72 14.24 -7.01
C LYS A 65 2.27 14.31 -5.58
N LEU A 66 1.79 13.44 -4.69
CA LEU A 66 2.03 13.60 -3.25
C LEU A 66 2.30 12.29 -2.50
N LEU A 67 1.57 11.21 -2.79
CA LEU A 67 1.63 10.01 -1.95
C LEU A 67 2.84 9.12 -2.26
N SER A 68 3.45 9.29 -3.43
CA SER A 68 4.66 8.58 -3.85
C SER A 68 5.80 9.56 -4.15
N ASN A 69 7.04 9.14 -3.87
CA ASN A 69 8.22 9.77 -4.42
C ASN A 69 8.57 9.09 -5.77
N PRO A 70 8.33 9.73 -6.93
CA PRO A 70 8.46 9.06 -8.23
C PRO A 70 9.89 8.63 -8.58
N VAL A 71 10.90 9.14 -7.87
CA VAL A 71 12.29 8.75 -8.08
C VAL A 71 12.57 7.35 -7.53
N ILE A 72 11.93 6.98 -6.41
CA ILE A 72 12.29 5.77 -5.65
C ILE A 72 11.10 4.84 -5.37
N GLU A 73 9.87 5.28 -5.62
CA GLU A 73 8.64 4.54 -5.34
C GLU A 73 7.78 4.45 -6.61
N ASP A 74 6.95 3.41 -6.67
CA ASP A 74 5.89 3.19 -7.65
C ASP A 74 4.53 3.11 -6.96
N VAL A 75 3.51 3.69 -7.59
CA VAL A 75 2.09 3.44 -7.25
C VAL A 75 1.72 2.08 -7.83
N VAL A 76 1.46 1.11 -6.96
CA VAL A 76 1.17 -0.29 -7.37
C VAL A 76 -0.32 -0.50 -7.60
N SER A 77 -1.16 0.13 -6.78
CA SER A 77 -2.61 -0.04 -6.90
C SER A 77 -3.36 1.21 -6.45
N VAL A 78 -4.52 1.47 -7.08
CA VAL A 78 -5.53 2.43 -6.62
C VAL A 78 -6.90 1.80 -6.83
N HIS A 79 -7.62 1.56 -5.75
CA HIS A 79 -8.88 0.83 -5.77
C HIS A 79 -9.82 1.25 -4.63
N ALA A 80 -11.13 1.03 -4.81
CA ALA A 80 -12.09 1.18 -3.72
C ALA A 80 -11.86 0.07 -2.69
N LEU A 81 -11.92 0.40 -1.41
CA LEU A 81 -11.97 -0.60 -0.35
C LEU A 81 -13.30 -1.35 -0.47
N ALA A 82 -13.25 -2.67 -0.63
CA ALA A 82 -14.45 -3.48 -0.67
C ALA A 82 -15.17 -3.39 0.68
N ALA A 83 -16.51 -3.37 0.67
CA ALA A 83 -17.34 -3.22 1.87
C ALA A 83 -17.29 -4.44 2.84
N ASN A 84 -16.33 -5.35 2.69
CA ASN A 84 -16.13 -6.51 3.55
C ASN A 84 -14.74 -6.49 4.21
N GLU A 85 -14.39 -5.35 4.82
CA GLU A 85 -13.30 -5.24 5.81
C GLU A 85 -13.73 -4.31 6.96
N SER A 86 -14.98 -4.44 7.43
CA SER A 86 -15.39 -3.85 8.70
C SER A 86 -15.36 -4.89 9.81
N GLU A 87 -14.72 -4.52 10.92
CA GLU A 87 -14.70 -5.17 12.23
C GLU A 87 -13.59 -6.21 12.49
N THR A 88 -12.36 -5.73 12.66
CA THR A 88 -11.56 -6.12 13.84
C THR A 88 -10.63 -4.95 14.20
N ASP A 89 -11.17 -4.00 14.97
CA ASP A 89 -10.48 -3.32 16.09
C ASP A 89 -11.34 -2.11 16.50
N ALA A 90 -12.29 -2.42 17.39
CA ALA A 90 -12.83 -1.48 18.36
C ALA A 90 -12.05 -1.62 19.67
#